data_AF-A0A2T2VX21-F1
#
_entry.id   AF-A0A2T2VX21-F1
#
_cell.length_a   1.000
_cell.length_b   1.000
_cell.length_c   1.000
_cell.angle_alpha   90.00
_cell.angle_beta   90.00
_cell.angle_gamma   90.00
#
_symmetry.space_group_name_H-M   'P 1'
#
loop_
_entity.id
_entity.type
_entity.pdbx_description
1 polymer ?
#
loop_
_entity_poly.entity_id
_entity_poly.type
_entity_poly.pdbx_seq_one_letter_code
_entity_poly.pdbx_strand_id
1 'polypeptide(L)' 'MMIFLFTLIDYAAFGLWILISMVLSYVLVQKLNFFGGKNLSQKILAIGLIAGHLLYLVWKKLWLYIVSLF' A
#
# COMPACT_ATOMS: atom_id res chain seq x y z
N MET A 1 17.74 15.44 14.94
CA MET A 1 16.87 14.24 14.89
C MET A 1 16.19 14.18 13.51
N MET A 2 16.71 13.38 12.58
CA MET A 2 16.30 13.32 11.17
C MET A 2 15.10 12.37 10.98
N ILE A 3 13.96 12.64 11.62
CA ILE A 3 12.76 11.76 11.59
C ILE A 3 11.72 12.20 10.55
N PHE A 4 11.95 13.30 9.85
CA PHE A 4 10.93 13.99 9.05
C PHE A 4 11.20 14.06 7.54
N LEU A 5 12.38 13.64 7.06
CA LEU A 5 12.65 13.66 5.62
C LEU A 5 12.22 12.33 5.00
N PHE A 6 11.08 12.34 4.30
CA PHE A 6 10.83 11.35 3.27
C PHE A 6 11.89 11.53 2.19
N THR A 7 12.67 10.48 1.94
CA THR A 7 13.71 10.50 0.92
C THR A 7 13.11 10.14 -0.44
N LEU A 8 13.84 10.40 -1.52
CA LEU A 8 13.46 9.97 -2.87
C LEU A 8 13.17 8.46 -2.92
N ILE A 9 13.86 7.67 -2.10
CA ILE A 9 13.69 6.22 -2.00
C ILE A 9 12.32 5.87 -1.43
N ASP A 10 11.84 6.60 -0.42
CA ASP A 10 10.52 6.37 0.17
C ASP A 10 9.39 6.66 -0.82
N TYR A 11 9.50 7.74 -1.60
CA TYR A 11 8.55 8.06 -2.66
C TYR A 11 8.60 7.04 -3.80
N ALA A 12 9.80 6.60 -4.20
CA ALA A 12 9.99 5.57 -5.21
C ALA A 12 9.39 4.23 -4.77
N ALA A 13 9.61 3.82 -3.52
CA ALA A 13 9.04 2.62 -2.95
C ALA A 13 7.50 2.67 -2.92
N PHE A 14 6.92 3.81 -2.58
CA PHE A 14 5.47 4.01 -2.63
C PHE A 14 4.92 3.94 -4.07
N GLY A 15 5.60 4.57 -5.03
CA GLY A 15 5.25 4.47 -6.45
C GLY A 15 5.30 3.03 -6.98
N LEU A 16 6.35 2.29 -6.60
CA LEU A 16 6.51 0.87 -6.93
C LEU A 16 5.38 0.03 -6.32
N TRP A 17 4.97 0.33 -5.08
CA TRP A 17 3.87 -0.33 -4.41
C TRP A 17 2.53 -0.16 -5.14
N ILE A 18 2.26 1.03 -5.70
CA ILE A 18 1.05 1.28 -6.48
C ILE A 18 1.03 0.39 -7.73
N LEU A 19 2.15 0.28 -8.44
CA LEU A 19 2.28 -0.59 -9.61
C LEU A 19 2.06 -2.06 -9.24
N ILE A 20 2.69 -2.52 -8.17
CA ILE A 20 2.52 -3.89 -7.65
C ILE A 20 1.06 -4.15 -7.28
N SER A 21 0.39 -3.19 -6.62
CA SER A 21 -1.01 -3.31 -6.22
C SER A 21 -1.95 -3.45 -7.42
N MET A 22 -1.70 -2.71 -8.50
CA MET A 22 -2.46 -2.83 -9.75
C MET A 22 -2.26 -4.19 -10.42
N VAL A 23 -1.01 -4.64 -10.56
CA VAL A 23 -0.67 -5.93 -11.17
C VAL A 23 -1.23 -7.09 -10.35
N LEU A 24 -1.07 -7.04 -9.02
CA LEU A 24 -1.56 -8.08 -8.12
C LEU A 24 -3.09 -8.15 -8.16
N SER A 25 -3.77 -7.01 -8.16
CA SER A 25 -5.23 -6.98 -8.30
C SER A 25 -5.72 -7.54 -9.63
N TYR A 26 -5.02 -7.24 -10.73
CA TYR A 26 -5.33 -7.83 -12.03
C TYR A 26 -5.15 -9.35 -12.01
N VAL A 27 -4.02 -9.86 -11.51
CA VAL A 27 -3.76 -11.31 -11.45
C VAL A 27 -4.78 -12.01 -10.55
N LEU A 28 -5.05 -11.49 -9.35
CA LEU A 28 -5.99 -12.11 -8.43
C LEU A 28 -7.41 -12.10 -8.99
N VAL A 29 -7.92 -10.95 -9.44
CA VAL A 29 -9.32 -10.82 -9.84
C VAL A 29 -9.57 -11.37 -11.25
N GLN A 30 -8.75 -11.00 -12.23
CA GLN A 30 -8.99 -11.41 -13.63
C GLN A 30 -8.43 -12.79 -13.93
N LYS A 31 -7.20 -13.10 -13.49
CA LYS A 31 -6.53 -14.35 -13.86
C LYS A 31 -6.95 -15.53 -12.99
N LEU A 32 -7.09 -15.33 -11.67
CA LEU A 32 -7.54 -16.37 -10.74
C LEU A 32 -9.06 -16.37 -10.53
N ASN A 33 -9.77 -15.44 -11.18
CA ASN A 33 -11.22 -15.27 -11.09
C ASN A 33 -11.73 -15.07 -9.64
N PHE A 34 -10.88 -14.59 -8.73
CA PHE A 34 -11.30 -14.22 -7.39
C PHE A 34 -12.32 -13.08 -7.48
N PHE A 35 -13.36 -13.14 -6.64
CA PHE A 35 -14.46 -12.16 -6.65
C PHE A 35 -15.23 -12.06 -7.99
N GLY A 36 -15.22 -13.14 -8.79
CA GLY A 36 -16.04 -13.29 -10.00
C GLY A 36 -15.56 -12.50 -11.21
N GLY A 37 -14.28 -12.11 -11.27
CA GLY A 37 -13.67 -11.52 -12.47
C GLY A 37 -14.17 -10.11 -12.83
N LYS A 38 -14.94 -9.46 -11.95
CA LYS A 38 -15.53 -8.16 -12.25
C LYS A 38 -14.50 -7.05 -12.14
N ASN A 39 -14.51 -6.14 -13.12
CA ASN A 39 -13.67 -4.92 -13.11
C ASN A 39 -13.88 -4.07 -11.85
N LEU A 40 -15.08 -4.08 -11.27
CA LEU A 40 -15.38 -3.39 -10.01
C LEU A 40 -14.60 -3.99 -8.83
N SER A 41 -14.57 -5.32 -8.72
CA SER A 41 -13.81 -6.04 -7.69
C SER A 41 -12.31 -5.79 -7.81
N GLN A 42 -11.78 -5.73 -9.04
CA GLN A 42 -10.37 -5.39 -9.29
C GLN A 42 -10.05 -3.98 -8.76
N LYS A 43 -10.90 -2.99 -9.05
CA LYS A 43 -10.69 -1.62 -8.57
C LYS A 43 -10.73 -1.55 -7.05
N ILE A 44 -11.71 -2.20 -6.41
CA ILE A 44 -11.83 -2.23 -4.94
C ILE A 44 -10.60 -2.88 -4.32
N LEU A 45 -10.15 -4.01 -4.86
CA LEU A 45 -8.97 -4.71 -4.33
C LEU A 45 -7.68 -3.88 -4.51
N ALA A 46 -7.51 -3.23 -5.66
CA ALA A 46 -6.37 -2.35 -5.90
C ALA A 46 -6.37 -1.15 -4.93
N ILE A 47 -7.52 -0.50 -4.73
CA ILE A 47 -7.67 0.59 -3.76
C ILE A 47 -7.42 0.08 -2.33
N GLY A 48 -7.92 -1.11 -1.99
CA GLY A 48 -7.69 -1.74 -0.69
C GLY A 48 -6.21 -2.03 -0.42
N LEU A 49 -5.47 -2.53 -1.41
CA LEU A 49 -4.02 -2.79 -1.30
C LEU A 49 -3.22 -1.49 -1.13
N ILE A 50 -3.60 -0.44 -1.84
CA ILE A 50 -2.98 0.88 -1.70
C ILE A 50 -3.31 1.48 -0.32
N ALA A 51 -4.59 1.48 0.07
CA ALA A 51 -5.05 2.00 1.36
C ALA A 51 -4.44 1.26 2.56
N GLY A 52 -4.31 -0.06 2.48
CA GLY A 52 -3.65 -0.87 3.51
C GLY A 52 -2.19 -0.48 3.71
N HIS A 53 -1.48 -0.17 2.62
CA HIS A 53 -0.11 0.33 2.72
C HIS A 53 -0.03 1.75 3.30
N LEU A 54 -0.96 2.66 2.95
CA LEU A 54 -1.03 3.96 3.62
C LEU A 54 -1.27 3.80 5.13
N LEU A 55 -2.17 2.89 5.52
CA LEU A 55 -2.44 2.61 6.92
C LEU A 55 -1.21 2.04 7.64
N TYR A 56 -0.44 1.16 6.98
CA TYR A 56 0.84 0.67 7.49
C TYR A 56 1.84 1.81 7.75
N LEU A 57 1.98 2.76 6.82
CA LEU A 57 2.88 3.91 7.00
C LEU A 57 2.46 4.79 8.18
N VAL A 58 1.15 5.06 8.33
CA VAL A 58 0.60 5.80 9.48
C VAL A 58 0.86 5.05 10.78
N TRP A 59 0.60 3.74 10.80
CA TRP A 59 0.84 2.90 11.96
C TRP A 59 2.31 2.88 12.38
N LYS A 60 3.22 2.66 11.42
CA LYS A 60 4.67 2.70 11.65
C LYS A 60 5.10 4.03 12.26
N LYS A 61 4.56 5.15 11.76
CA LYS A 61 4.84 6.49 12.29
C LYS A 61 4.37 6.64 13.74
N LEU A 62 3.16 6.16 14.04
CA LEU A 62 2.57 6.22 15.38
C LEU A 62 3.36 5.36 16.38
N TRP A 63 3.78 4.16 15.95
CA TRP A 63 4.65 3.30 16.76
C TRP A 63 6.01 3.92 17.06
N LEU A 64 6.69 4.47 16.06
CA LEU A 64 7.98 5.15 16.25
C LEU A 64 7.86 6.35 17.19
N TYR A 65 6.76 7.10 17.11
CA TYR A 65 6.48 8.20 18.03
C TYR A 65 6.34 7.71 19.47
N ILE A 66 5.59 6.63 19.70
CA ILE A 66 5.42 6.03 21.05
C ILE A 66 6.75 5.52 21.60
N VAL A 67 7.51 4.76 20.81
CA VAL A 67 8.80 4.21 21.24
C VAL A 67 9.82 5.32 21.50
N SER A 68 9.82 6.40 20.73
CA SER A 68 10.72 7.54 20.94
C SER A 68 10.36 8.39 22.18
N LEU A 69 9.18 8.18 22.77
CA LEU A 69 8.70 8.91 23.94
C LEU A 69 9.11 8.23 25.26
N PHE A 70 9.55 6.97 25.20
CA PHE A 70 10.13 6.18 26.29
C PHE A 70 11.65 6.09 26.15
#